data_AF-A0A7C3S7Y0-F1
#
_entry.id   AF-A0A7C3S7Y0-F1
#
_cell.length_a   1.000
_cell.length_b   1.000
_cell.length_c   1.000
_cell.angle_alpha   90.00
_cell.angle_beta   90.00
_cell.angle_gamma   90.00
#
_symmetry.space_group_name_H-M   'P 1'
#
loop_
_entity.id
_entity.type
_entity.pdbx_description
1 polymer ?
#
loop_
_entity_poly.entity_id
_entity_poly.type
_entity_poly.pdbx_seq_one_letter_code
_entity_poly.pdbx_strand_id
1 'polypeptide(L)'
;MKTNLSVSDFIKIFETIAETLEREKDYLSELDGAIGDGDHGVNMAKCFREVRKKLAGSEEADIGALLDKVGKVILNAVGGA
;
A
#
# COMPACT_ATOMS: atom_id res chain seq x y z
N MET A 1 -8.44 16.35 18.88
CA MET A 1 -8.50 15.36 17.79
C MET A 1 -8.45 16.13 16.47
N LYS A 2 -7.63 15.73 15.49
CA LYS A 2 -7.71 16.33 14.14
C LYS A 2 -9.09 16.00 13.55
N THR A 3 -9.76 16.98 12.95
CA THR A 3 -11.07 16.81 12.29
C THR A 3 -10.97 16.74 10.76
N ASN A 4 -9.82 17.08 10.19
CA ASN A 4 -9.53 17.03 8.75
C ASN A 4 -8.18 16.33 8.51
N LEU A 5 -8.04 15.69 7.34
CA LEU A 5 -6.81 15.06 6.88
C LEU A 5 -6.19 15.87 5.74
N SER A 6 -4.87 15.94 5.70
CA SER A 6 -4.07 16.55 4.63
C SER A 6 -3.42 15.50 3.73
N VAL A 7 -2.86 15.93 2.59
CA VAL A 7 -2.00 15.08 1.74
C VAL A 7 -0.88 14.43 2.57
N SER A 8 -0.26 15.20 3.46
CA SER A 8 0.82 14.68 4.33
C SER A 8 0.35 13.60 5.30
N ASP A 9 -0.91 13.67 5.75
CA ASP A 9 -1.51 12.62 6.60
C ASP A 9 -1.75 11.35 5.78
N PHE A 10 -2.20 11.46 4.53
CA PHE A 10 -2.35 10.30 3.64
C PHE A 10 -1.02 9.64 3.27
N ILE A 11 0.03 10.42 3.03
CA ILE A 11 1.38 9.85 2.80
C ILE A 11 1.80 8.98 3.99
N LYS A 12 1.62 9.49 5.22
CA LYS A 12 1.93 8.72 6.45
C LYS A 12 1.05 7.49 6.61
N ILE A 13 -0.23 7.56 6.20
CA ILE A 13 -1.11 6.38 6.19
C ILE A 13 -0.55 5.31 5.26
N PHE A 14 -0.16 5.66 4.03
CA PHE A 14 0.42 4.70 3.09
C PHE A 14 1.77 4.14 3.56
N GLU A 15 2.60 4.93 4.23
CA GLU A 15 3.82 4.45 4.90
C GLU A 15 3.50 3.42 5.98
N THR A 16 2.51 3.70 6.82
CA THR A 16 2.06 2.80 7.90
C THR A 16 1.49 1.49 7.34
N ILE A 17 0.74 1.56 6.25
CA ILE A 17 0.22 0.38 5.56
C ILE A 17 1.38 -0.46 5.01
N ALA A 18 2.36 0.16 4.34
CA ALA A 18 3.51 -0.55 3.79
C ALA A 18 4.32 -1.26 4.90
N GLU A 19 4.54 -0.61 6.04
CA GLU A 19 5.23 -1.21 7.18
C GLU A 19 4.43 -2.36 7.81
N THR A 20 3.11 -2.22 7.88
CA THR A 20 2.23 -3.27 8.39
C THR A 20 2.24 -4.47 7.46
N LEU A 21 2.11 -4.27 6.15
CA LEU A 21 2.14 -5.36 5.17
C LEU A 21 3.49 -6.07 5.14
N GLU A 22 4.62 -5.36 5.25
CA GLU A 22 5.92 -6.02 5.36
C GLU A 22 6.06 -6.88 6.61
N ARG A 23 5.52 -6.41 7.75
CA ARG A 23 5.57 -7.15 9.02
C ARG A 23 4.67 -8.38 9.01
N GLU A 24 3.47 -8.26 8.46
CA GLU A 24 2.44 -9.32 8.52
C GLU A 24 2.42 -10.23 7.27
N LYS A 25 3.31 -10.04 6.29
CA LYS A 25 3.26 -10.75 5.00
C LYS A 25 3.21 -12.27 5.13
N ASP A 26 3.98 -12.85 6.06
CA ASP A 26 4.06 -14.31 6.20
C ASP A 26 2.73 -14.86 6.77
N TYR A 27 2.15 -14.14 7.73
CA TYR A 27 0.83 -14.45 8.28
C TYR A 27 -0.28 -14.31 7.23
N LEU A 28 -0.26 -13.25 6.43
CA LEU A 28 -1.24 -13.05 5.35
C LEU A 28 -1.12 -14.13 4.28
N SER A 29 0.10 -14.54 3.92
CA SER A 29 0.34 -15.66 3.00
C SER A 29 -0.06 -17.02 3.58
N GLU A 30 0.07 -17.22 4.90
CA GLU A 30 -0.44 -18.42 5.57
C GLU A 30 -1.98 -18.51 5.51
N LEU A 31 -2.66 -17.41 5.82
CA LEU A 31 -4.13 -17.33 5.71
C LEU A 31 -4.61 -17.58 4.28
N ASP A 32 -3.93 -16.98 3.31
CA ASP A 32 -4.22 -17.16 1.89
C ASP A 32 -3.95 -18.60 1.45
N GLY A 33 -2.83 -19.20 1.85
CA GLY A 33 -2.50 -20.59 1.50
C GLY A 33 -3.48 -21.62 2.05
N ALA A 34 -4.25 -21.30 3.10
CA ALA A 34 -5.30 -22.18 3.60
C ALA A 34 -6.49 -22.34 2.64
N ILE A 35 -6.73 -21.35 1.75
CA ILE A 35 -7.90 -21.32 0.85
C ILE A 35 -7.58 -20.83 -0.59
N GLY A 36 -6.31 -20.59 -0.89
CA GLY A 36 -5.80 -19.93 -2.09
C GLY A 36 -4.40 -20.43 -2.45
N ASP A 37 -3.58 -19.58 -3.07
CA ASP A 37 -2.24 -19.96 -3.55
C ASP A 37 -1.10 -19.53 -2.60
N GLY A 38 -1.41 -18.75 -1.56
CA GLY A 38 -0.49 -18.37 -0.50
C GLY A 38 0.44 -17.23 -0.87
N ASP A 39 0.20 -16.53 -1.97
CA ASP A 39 1.07 -15.46 -2.44
C ASP A 39 0.62 -14.05 -1.97
N HIS A 40 -0.60 -13.94 -1.40
CA HIS A 40 -1.23 -12.65 -1.13
C HIS A 40 -0.38 -11.72 -0.26
N GLY A 41 0.13 -12.22 0.87
CA GLY A 41 0.92 -11.40 1.80
C GLY A 41 2.19 -10.86 1.16
N VAL A 42 2.92 -11.71 0.43
CA VAL A 42 4.12 -11.33 -0.32
C VAL A 42 3.81 -10.31 -1.42
N ASN A 43 2.71 -10.52 -2.16
CA ASN A 43 2.28 -9.63 -3.24
C ASN A 43 1.88 -8.25 -2.72
N MET A 44 1.13 -8.19 -1.62
CA MET A 44 0.74 -6.92 -0.99
C MET A 44 1.93 -6.17 -0.41
N ALA A 45 2.87 -6.86 0.24
CA ALA A 45 4.10 -6.25 0.75
C ALA A 45 4.96 -5.65 -0.38
N LYS A 46 5.14 -6.40 -1.49
CA LYS A 46 5.83 -5.91 -2.68
C LYS A 46 5.15 -4.68 -3.29
N CYS A 47 3.83 -4.74 -3.45
CA CYS A 47 3.02 -3.65 -4.00
C CYS A 47 3.17 -2.36 -3.18
N PHE A 48 2.99 -2.44 -1.86
CA PHE A 48 3.05 -1.25 -1.01
C PHE A 48 4.48 -0.74 -0.80
N ARG A 49 5.51 -1.56 -1.00
CA ARG A 49 6.90 -1.08 -1.16
C ARG A 49 7.02 -0.13 -2.36
N GLU A 50 6.41 -0.46 -3.49
CA GLU A 50 6.43 0.42 -4.67
C GLU A 50 5.60 1.68 -4.45
N VAL A 51 4.44 1.56 -3.79
CA VAL A 51 3.65 2.74 -3.37
C VAL A 51 4.51 3.68 -2.52
N ARG A 52 5.14 3.17 -1.45
CA ARG A 52 6.01 3.96 -0.57
C ARG A 52 7.14 4.62 -1.34
N LYS A 53 7.80 3.91 -2.28
CA LYS A 53 8.85 4.50 -3.13
C LYS A 53 8.34 5.64 -4.00
N LYS A 54 7.13 5.55 -4.55
CA LYS A 54 6.56 6.60 -5.42
C LYS A 54 5.97 7.77 -4.65
N LEU A 55 5.65 7.58 -3.37
CA LEU A 55 5.19 8.64 -2.48
C LEU A 55 6.33 9.35 -1.74
N ALA A 56 7.53 8.77 -1.68
CA ALA A 56 8.69 9.40 -1.07
C ALA A 56 9.00 10.74 -1.76
N GLY A 57 8.87 11.84 -1.00
CA GLY A 57 9.08 13.20 -1.52
C GLY A 57 7.97 13.70 -2.46
N SER A 58 6.79 13.08 -2.44
CA SER A 58 5.68 13.49 -3.30
C SER A 58 5.05 14.81 -2.85
N GLU A 59 4.90 15.74 -3.77
CA GLU A 59 4.26 17.05 -3.57
C GLU A 59 2.93 17.12 -4.35
N GLU A 60 2.08 16.11 -4.18
CA GLU A 60 0.78 16.10 -4.89
C GLU A 60 -0.09 17.27 -4.45
N ALA A 61 -0.78 17.88 -5.42
CA ALA A 61 -1.57 19.09 -5.21
C ALA A 61 -2.75 18.87 -4.26
N ASP A 62 -3.36 17.68 -4.31
CA ASP A 62 -4.50 17.30 -3.47
C ASP A 62 -4.57 15.79 -3.22
N ILE A 63 -5.51 15.39 -2.36
CA ILE A 63 -5.70 14.00 -1.95
C ILE A 63 -6.19 13.14 -3.13
N GLY A 64 -7.00 13.67 -4.04
CA GLY A 64 -7.48 12.94 -5.21
C GLY A 64 -6.34 12.57 -6.16
N ALA A 65 -5.44 13.52 -6.43
CA ALA A 65 -4.23 13.27 -7.22
C ALA A 65 -3.31 12.21 -6.58
N LEU A 66 -3.14 12.28 -5.26
CA LEU A 66 -2.39 11.28 -4.50
C LEU A 66 -3.02 9.88 -4.61
N LEU A 67 -4.34 9.76 -4.44
CA LEU A 67 -5.04 8.48 -4.53
C LEU A 67 -5.01 7.90 -5.95
N ASP A 68 -5.14 8.72 -6.99
CA ASP A 68 -5.02 8.29 -8.38
C ASP A 68 -3.62 7.72 -8.67
N LYS A 69 -2.56 8.40 -8.20
CA LYS A 69 -1.18 7.93 -8.31
C LYS A 69 -0.99 6.58 -7.61
N VAL A 70 -1.47 6.44 -6.37
CA VAL A 70 -1.39 5.18 -5.63
C VAL A 70 -2.15 4.06 -6.35
N GLY A 71 -3.38 4.32 -6.80
CA GLY A 71 -4.18 3.35 -7.54
C GLY A 71 -3.47 2.86 -8.80
N LYS A 72 -2.85 3.76 -9.56
CA LYS A 72 -2.02 3.40 -10.72
C LYS A 72 -0.80 2.56 -10.34
N VAL A 73 -0.14 2.83 -9.23
CA VAL A 73 0.97 1.99 -8.77
C VAL A 73 0.47 0.58 -8.43
N ILE A 74 -0.64 0.46 -7.70
CA ILE A 74 -1.22 -0.83 -7.31
C ILE A 74 -1.60 -1.65 -8.55
N LEU A 75 -2.31 -1.06 -9.51
CA LEU A 75 -2.72 -1.72 -10.76
C LEU A 75 -1.54 -2.27 -11.58
N ASN A 76 -0.36 -1.63 -11.48
CA ASN A 76 0.83 -2.03 -12.23
C ASN A 76 1.79 -2.94 -11.44
N ALA A 77 1.71 -2.93 -10.10
CA ALA A 77 2.64 -3.65 -9.23
C ALA A 77 2.14 -5.02 -8.79
N VAL A 78 0.82 -5.22 -8.72
CA VAL A 78 0.20 -6.51 -8.38
C VAL A 78 0.01 -7.33 -9.66
N GLY A 79 0.45 -8.58 -9.64
CA GLY A 79 -0.01 -9.62 -10.55
C GLY A 79 -0.69 -10.69 -9.72
N GLY A 80 -1.88 -11.15 -10.15
CA GLY A 80 -2.78 -11.97 -9.32
C GLY A 80 -4.06 -11.22 -8.94
N ALA A 81 -5.09 -11.94 -8.50
CA ALA A 81 -6.47 -11.45 -8.30
C ALA A 81 -6.94 -11.64 -6.85
#